data_AF-A0AAQ4EYF4-F1
#
_entry.id   AF-A0AAQ4EYF4-F1
#
_cell.length_a   1.000
_cell.length_b   1.000
_cell.length_c   1.000
_cell.angle_alpha   90.00
_cell.angle_beta   90.00
_cell.angle_gamma   90.00
#
_symmetry.space_group_name_H-M   'P 1'
#
loop_
_entity.id
_entity.type
_entity.pdbx_description
1 polymer ?
#
loop_
_entity_poly.entity_id
_entity_poly.type
_entity_poly.pdbx_seq_one_letter_code
_entity_poly.pdbx_strand_id
1 'polypeptide(L)'
;MPLPVLVVAQVSWVRQRDLHILTVGTYTYTSDQRFHSIHLEGSEDWTLEIRYTQKWDAGVYECQVSTEPKMSLNISLSVVVAKARIPEGSNLYIQSGNTINLTCVVTDTRAPPVYVFWYHDDRMINYDSSRREGIRVVTERGPATTVSRLQVLDAATRDSGNYSCIPSYADPANITVHVLNGEKPAAMQHGRQGNLAERSLSSLLLVSVVLLLHRVFSLSVVHR
;
A
#
# COMPACT_ATOMS: atom_id res chain seq x y z
N MET A 1 12.53 67.95 11.80
CA MET A 1 11.51 66.97 11.39
C MET A 1 12.23 65.82 10.71
N PRO A 2 12.21 64.58 11.22
CA PRO A 2 12.72 63.45 10.46
C PRO A 2 11.68 63.06 9.41
N LEU A 3 12.14 62.74 8.19
CA LEU A 3 11.33 62.22 7.09
C LEU A 3 10.65 60.90 7.51
N PRO A 4 9.44 60.58 7.01
CA PRO A 4 8.83 59.29 7.26
C PRO A 4 9.71 58.21 6.60
N VAL A 5 10.31 57.35 7.43
CA VAL A 5 10.90 56.11 6.94
C VAL A 5 9.76 55.33 6.32
N LEU A 6 9.80 55.13 5.00
CA LEU A 6 8.88 54.21 4.34
C LEU A 6 9.21 52.82 4.89
N VAL A 7 8.44 52.35 5.87
CA VAL A 7 8.59 50.99 6.39
C VAL A 7 8.10 50.06 5.29
N VAL A 8 9.02 49.55 4.48
CA VAL A 8 8.70 48.52 3.49
C VAL A 8 8.41 47.25 4.28
N ALA A 9 7.13 46.86 4.32
CA ALA A 9 6.72 45.63 4.98
C ALA A 9 7.22 44.42 4.17
N GLN A 10 7.81 43.45 4.86
CA GLN A 10 8.36 42.26 4.24
C GLN A 10 7.50 41.04 4.56
N VAL A 11 7.27 40.19 3.55
CA VAL A 11 6.58 38.91 3.71
C VAL A 11 7.58 37.82 4.07
N SER A 12 7.22 36.95 4.99
CA SER A 12 8.04 35.84 5.47
C SER A 12 7.20 34.58 5.60
N TRP A 13 7.81 33.43 5.31
CA TRP A 13 7.17 32.13 5.51
C TRP A 13 7.79 31.43 6.71
N VAL A 14 6.95 31.00 7.65
CA VAL A 14 7.37 30.35 8.90
C VAL A 14 6.65 29.01 9.03
N ARG A 15 7.38 27.97 9.40
CA ARG A 15 6.78 26.67 9.71
C ARG A 15 6.31 26.66 11.17
N GLN A 16 5.02 26.48 11.39
CA GLN A 16 4.44 26.72 12.72
C GLN A 16 4.88 25.68 13.77
N ARG A 17 5.11 24.42 13.36
CA ARG A 17 5.41 23.30 14.27
C ARG A 17 6.67 23.50 15.12
N ASP A 18 7.64 24.25 14.59
CA ASP A 18 8.96 24.48 15.19
C ASP A 18 9.39 25.96 15.10
N LEU A 19 8.49 26.84 14.66
CA LEU A 19 8.72 28.27 14.46
C LEU A 19 9.94 28.57 13.56
N HIS A 20 10.28 27.64 12.67
CA HIS A 20 11.45 27.77 11.80
C HIS A 20 11.14 28.70 10.64
N ILE A 21 11.94 29.75 10.49
CA ILE A 21 11.83 30.69 9.36
C ILE A 21 12.31 29.97 8.09
N LEU A 22 11.45 29.94 7.08
CA LEU A 22 11.73 29.31 5.80
C LEU A 22 12.30 30.32 4.81
N THR A 23 11.60 31.44 4.64
CA THR A 23 11.98 32.51 3.70
C THR A 23 11.64 33.88 4.26
N VAL A 24 12.37 34.90 3.79
CA VAL A 24 12.18 36.31 4.13
C VAL A 24 12.27 37.11 2.84
N GLY A 25 11.15 37.64 2.35
CA GLY A 25 10.99 38.06 0.96
C GLY A 25 11.33 36.91 0.01
N THR A 26 12.05 37.21 -1.06
CA THR A 26 12.53 36.23 -2.05
C THR A 26 13.74 35.43 -1.58
N TYR A 27 14.32 35.77 -0.43
CA TYR A 27 15.49 35.07 0.13
C TYR A 27 15.07 33.84 0.94
N THR A 28 15.66 32.69 0.63
CA THR A 28 15.49 31.45 1.41
C THR A 28 16.40 31.48 2.64
N TYR A 29 15.81 31.49 3.83
CA TYR A 29 16.52 31.53 5.12
C TYR A 29 16.92 30.12 5.61
N THR A 30 16.06 29.12 5.37
CA THR A 30 16.34 27.74 5.74
C THR A 30 17.47 27.14 4.89
N SER A 31 18.21 26.17 5.44
CA SER A 31 19.21 25.41 4.69
C SER A 31 18.61 24.33 3.78
N ASP A 32 17.32 23.99 3.96
CA ASP A 32 16.61 23.03 3.10
C ASP A 32 16.31 23.68 1.74
N GLN A 33 17.10 23.31 0.73
CA GLN A 33 17.02 23.82 -0.64
C GLN A 33 15.71 23.51 -1.37
N ARG A 34 14.79 22.75 -0.77
CA ARG A 34 13.47 22.49 -1.38
C ARG A 34 12.53 23.68 -1.24
N PHE A 35 12.75 24.53 -0.23
CA PHE A 35 11.89 25.68 0.06
C PHE A 35 12.34 26.92 -0.71
N HIS A 36 11.41 27.52 -1.45
CA HIS A 36 11.64 28.76 -2.19
C HIS A 36 10.44 29.68 -2.02
N SER A 37 10.70 30.99 -1.97
CA SER A 37 9.64 31.98 -2.12
C SER A 37 9.61 32.50 -3.54
N ILE A 38 8.44 32.45 -4.15
CA ILE A 38 8.19 32.97 -5.49
C ILE A 38 7.35 34.24 -5.34
N HIS A 39 7.86 35.33 -5.91
CA HIS A 39 7.20 36.62 -6.00
C HIS A 39 7.43 37.18 -7.39
N LEU A 40 6.35 37.48 -8.10
CA LEU A 40 6.41 38.11 -9.41
C LEU A 40 6.46 39.62 -9.22
N GLU A 41 7.39 40.30 -9.88
CA GLU A 41 7.53 41.75 -9.79
C GLU A 41 6.22 42.45 -10.19
N GLY A 42 5.72 43.34 -9.32
CA GLY A 42 4.44 44.03 -9.50
C GLY A 42 3.20 43.26 -9.04
N SER A 43 3.33 42.00 -8.60
CA SER A 43 2.25 41.25 -7.96
C SER A 43 2.19 41.53 -6.46
N GLU A 44 1.02 41.36 -5.83
CA GLU A 44 0.89 41.32 -4.37
C GLU A 44 1.03 39.89 -3.82
N ASP A 45 1.11 38.89 -4.70
CA ASP A 45 1.16 37.48 -4.32
C ASP A 45 2.56 37.05 -3.89
N TRP A 46 2.59 36.30 -2.80
CA TRP A 46 3.78 35.63 -2.27
C TRP A 46 3.47 34.14 -2.14
N THR A 47 4.18 33.31 -2.91
CA THR A 47 3.97 31.86 -2.92
C THR A 47 5.15 31.15 -2.27
N LEU A 48 4.86 30.18 -1.39
CA LEU A 48 5.85 29.22 -0.91
C LEU A 48 5.85 27.99 -1.81
N GLU A 49 6.95 27.75 -2.52
CA GLU A 49 7.19 26.51 -3.26
C GLU A 49 7.99 25.53 -2.37
N ILE A 50 7.51 24.29 -2.27
CA ILE A 50 8.22 23.18 -1.63
C ILE A 50 8.40 22.08 -2.67
N ARG A 51 9.65 21.84 -3.09
CA ARG A 51 9.95 20.78 -4.08
C ARG A 51 10.02 19.42 -3.41
N TYR A 52 9.63 18.37 -4.16
CA TYR A 52 9.73 16.96 -3.74
C TYR A 52 9.12 16.71 -2.35
N THR A 53 7.88 17.17 -2.16
CA THR A 53 7.18 17.10 -0.86
C THR A 53 7.12 15.68 -0.32
N GLN A 54 7.35 15.55 0.97
CA GLN A 54 7.29 14.32 1.73
C GLN A 54 6.11 14.38 2.71
N LYS A 55 5.66 13.21 3.20
CA LYS A 55 4.58 13.16 4.21
C LYS A 55 4.88 14.02 5.45
N TRP A 56 6.16 14.13 5.83
CA TRP A 56 6.58 14.97 6.98
C TRP A 56 6.49 16.48 6.74
N ASP A 57 6.30 16.92 5.49
CA ASP A 57 6.18 18.36 5.17
C ASP A 57 4.75 18.83 5.43
N ALA A 58 3.80 17.92 5.60
CA ALA A 58 2.44 18.26 5.97
C ALA A 58 2.41 19.01 7.32
N GLY A 59 1.57 20.04 7.41
CA GLY A 59 1.47 20.89 8.58
C GLY A 59 1.02 22.31 8.25
N VAL A 60 1.04 23.17 9.26
CA VAL A 60 0.65 24.58 9.13
C VAL A 60 1.87 25.45 8.87
N TYR A 61 1.76 26.31 7.87
CA TYR A 61 2.73 27.31 7.47
C TYR A 61 2.11 28.69 7.64
N GLU A 62 2.83 29.60 8.27
CA GLU A 62 2.41 30.97 8.51
C GLU A 62 3.05 31.87 7.44
N CYS A 63 2.22 32.58 6.68
CA CYS A 63 2.63 33.73 5.90
C CYS A 63 2.52 34.97 6.80
N GLN A 64 3.66 35.57 7.12
CA GLN A 64 3.77 36.68 8.08
C GLN A 64 4.26 37.95 7.37
N VAL A 65 3.59 39.07 7.64
CA VAL A 65 3.99 40.41 7.19
C VAL A 65 4.56 41.19 8.38
N SER A 66 5.71 41.84 8.19
CA SER A 66 6.45 42.59 9.22
C SER A 66 5.82 43.95 9.61
N THR A 67 4.48 44.01 9.72
CA THR A 67 3.74 45.15 10.26
C THR A 67 3.79 45.17 11.78
N GLU A 68 3.41 46.30 12.39
CA GLU A 68 3.24 46.41 13.85
C GLU A 68 1.77 46.75 14.16
N PRO A 69 0.99 45.83 14.79
CA PRO A 69 1.34 44.46 15.12
C PRO A 69 1.47 43.56 13.87
N LYS A 70 2.13 42.40 14.01
CA LYS A 70 2.33 41.51 12.86
C LYS A 70 1.01 41.03 12.27
N MET A 71 0.91 41.06 10.95
CA MET A 71 -0.18 40.42 10.22
C MET A 71 0.25 39.01 9.82
N SER A 72 -0.65 38.03 9.96
CA SER A 72 -0.34 36.62 9.69
C SER A 72 -1.52 35.88 9.07
N LEU A 73 -1.23 35.00 8.12
CA LEU A 73 -2.17 34.04 7.54
C LEU A 73 -1.62 32.62 7.74
N ASN A 74 -2.44 31.72 8.30
CA ASN A 74 -2.08 30.31 8.46
C ASN A 74 -2.62 29.47 7.30
N ILE A 75 -1.73 28.74 6.63
CA ILE A 75 -2.03 27.86 5.50
C ILE A 75 -1.75 26.42 5.94
N SER A 76 -2.73 25.52 5.75
CA SER A 76 -2.56 24.09 6.03
C SER A 76 -2.14 23.33 4.77
N LEU A 77 -0.94 22.75 4.79
CA LEU A 77 -0.44 21.87 3.75
C LEU A 77 -0.76 20.41 4.10
N SER A 78 -1.57 19.77 3.26
CA SER A 78 -1.76 18.32 3.29
C SER A 78 -0.95 17.67 2.17
N VAL A 79 -0.03 16.76 2.53
CA VAL A 79 0.71 15.92 1.57
C VAL A 79 0.04 14.55 1.53
N VAL A 80 -0.69 14.30 0.46
CA VAL A 80 -1.38 13.02 0.24
C VAL A 80 -0.53 12.12 -0.64
N VAL A 81 -0.39 10.87 -0.24
CA VAL A 81 0.14 9.80 -1.11
C VAL A 81 -1.07 8.99 -1.51
N ALA A 82 -1.40 9.03 -2.80
CA ALA A 82 -2.45 8.19 -3.35
C ALA A 82 -2.08 6.71 -3.10
N LYS A 83 -3.08 5.84 -3.01
CA LYS A 83 -2.82 4.40 -2.84
C LYS A 83 -3.22 3.67 -4.10
N ALA A 84 -2.31 2.85 -4.62
CA ALA A 84 -2.68 1.84 -5.60
C ALA A 84 -3.33 0.66 -4.88
N ARG A 85 -4.26 -0.01 -5.56
CA ARG A 85 -4.82 -1.29 -5.10
C ARG A 85 -5.03 -2.23 -6.28
N ILE A 86 -4.83 -3.51 -6.02
CA ILE A 86 -5.17 -4.61 -6.94
C ILE A 86 -6.41 -5.31 -6.36
N PRO A 87 -7.62 -5.10 -6.92
CA PRO A 87 -8.87 -5.63 -6.36
C PRO A 87 -8.91 -7.15 -6.24
N GLU A 88 -8.14 -7.87 -7.06
CA GLU A 88 -8.03 -9.32 -7.10
C GLU A 88 -7.44 -9.91 -5.79
N GLY A 89 -6.80 -9.08 -4.95
CA GLY A 89 -6.27 -9.45 -3.65
C GLY A 89 -4.76 -9.72 -3.68
N SER A 90 -4.27 -10.47 -2.68
CA SER A 90 -2.82 -10.73 -2.52
C SER A 90 -2.31 -11.93 -3.30
N ASN A 91 -3.19 -12.88 -3.64
CA ASN A 91 -2.83 -14.10 -4.36
C ASN A 91 -3.88 -14.41 -5.42
N LEU A 92 -3.43 -14.72 -6.63
CA LEU A 92 -4.27 -15.17 -7.74
C LEU A 92 -3.81 -16.56 -8.18
N TYR A 93 -4.74 -17.51 -8.31
CA TYR A 93 -4.47 -18.85 -8.81
C TYR A 93 -5.16 -19.03 -10.16
N ILE A 94 -4.41 -19.44 -11.17
CA ILE A 94 -4.91 -19.58 -12.54
C ILE A 94 -4.36 -20.84 -13.20
N GLN A 95 -5.12 -21.50 -14.05
CA GLN A 95 -4.63 -22.66 -14.81
C GLN A 95 -3.77 -22.22 -15.99
N SER A 96 -2.79 -23.04 -16.36
CA SER A 96 -2.00 -22.84 -17.56
C SER A 96 -2.89 -22.77 -18.82
N GLY A 97 -2.56 -21.88 -19.75
CA GLY A 97 -3.32 -21.60 -20.97
C GLY A 97 -4.37 -20.50 -20.83
N ASN A 98 -4.79 -20.17 -19.59
CA ASN A 98 -5.72 -19.07 -19.37
C ASN A 98 -5.01 -17.70 -19.42
N THR A 99 -5.79 -16.62 -19.38
CA THR A 99 -5.27 -15.25 -19.39
C THR A 99 -5.16 -14.69 -17.98
N ILE A 100 -3.98 -14.25 -17.57
CA ILE A 100 -3.81 -13.43 -16.37
C ILE A 100 -4.36 -12.04 -16.69
N ASN A 101 -5.28 -11.54 -15.87
CA ASN A 101 -5.87 -10.21 -16.01
C ASN A 101 -5.83 -9.51 -14.66
N LEU A 102 -4.94 -8.54 -14.52
CA LEU A 102 -4.74 -7.79 -13.28
C LEU A 102 -5.16 -6.34 -13.47
N THR A 103 -5.92 -5.84 -12.51
CA THR A 103 -6.37 -4.44 -12.49
C THR A 103 -5.67 -3.70 -11.37
N CYS A 104 -5.07 -2.56 -11.68
CA CYS A 104 -4.52 -1.63 -10.71
C CYS A 104 -5.36 -0.36 -10.71
N VAL A 105 -5.92 -0.01 -9.55
CA VAL A 105 -6.73 1.19 -9.36
C VAL A 105 -5.96 2.15 -8.44
N VAL A 106 -5.73 3.36 -8.92
CA VAL A 106 -5.13 4.45 -8.16
C VAL A 106 -6.21 5.49 -7.88
N THR A 107 -6.59 5.66 -6.60
CA THR A 107 -7.61 6.62 -6.16
C THR A 107 -6.97 7.80 -5.42
N ASP A 108 -7.78 8.81 -5.10
CA ASP A 108 -7.40 9.98 -4.29
C ASP A 108 -6.31 10.84 -4.92
N THR A 109 -6.30 10.89 -6.25
CA THR A 109 -5.32 11.66 -7.01
C THR A 109 -5.86 13.07 -7.28
N ARG A 110 -5.16 14.12 -6.82
CA ARG A 110 -5.50 15.52 -7.21
C ARG A 110 -5.22 15.81 -8.69
N ALA A 111 -4.34 15.03 -9.31
CA ALA A 111 -4.02 15.02 -10.73
C ALA A 111 -3.60 13.58 -11.10
N PRO A 112 -3.81 13.07 -12.33
CA PRO A 112 -3.51 11.68 -12.71
C PRO A 112 -1.99 11.37 -12.76
N PRO A 113 -1.58 10.09 -12.60
CA PRO A 113 -0.17 9.72 -12.52
C PRO A 113 0.48 9.81 -13.90
N VAL A 114 1.70 10.35 -13.90
CA VAL A 114 2.47 10.54 -15.13
C VAL A 114 2.73 9.18 -15.78
N TYR A 115 3.05 8.18 -14.95
CA TYR A 115 3.20 6.79 -15.36
C TYR A 115 2.58 5.82 -14.35
N VAL A 116 2.25 4.63 -14.84
CA VAL A 116 1.90 3.44 -14.04
C VAL A 116 2.69 2.28 -14.61
N PHE A 117 3.68 1.80 -13.86
CA PHE A 117 4.53 0.69 -14.28
C PHE A 117 4.06 -0.63 -13.67
N TRP A 118 4.18 -1.69 -14.46
CA TRP A 118 3.98 -3.07 -14.05
C TRP A 118 5.33 -3.78 -14.03
N TYR A 119 5.58 -4.47 -12.93
CA TYR A 119 6.75 -5.32 -12.73
C TYR A 119 6.32 -6.76 -12.51
N HIS A 120 7.10 -7.70 -13.04
CA HIS A 120 7.03 -9.12 -12.69
C HIS A 120 8.38 -9.52 -12.06
N ASP A 121 8.31 -9.93 -10.80
CA ASP A 121 9.39 -10.13 -9.83
C ASP A 121 10.25 -8.88 -9.60
N ASP A 122 11.08 -8.50 -10.58
CA ASP A 122 11.88 -7.27 -10.56
C ASP A 122 12.02 -6.62 -11.95
N ARG A 123 11.34 -7.17 -12.95
CA ARG A 123 11.45 -6.74 -14.34
C ARG A 123 10.23 -5.95 -14.77
N MET A 124 10.45 -4.75 -15.30
CA MET A 124 9.38 -3.95 -15.90
C MET A 124 8.85 -4.60 -17.19
N ILE A 125 7.53 -4.74 -17.30
CA ILE A 125 6.84 -5.46 -18.40
C ILE A 125 5.92 -4.58 -19.25
N ASN A 126 5.86 -3.27 -19.00
CA ASN A 126 4.99 -2.34 -19.75
C ASN A 126 5.21 -2.35 -21.28
N TYR A 127 6.46 -2.53 -21.71
CA TYR A 127 6.86 -2.45 -23.12
C TYR A 127 7.13 -3.83 -23.74
N ASP A 128 6.81 -4.90 -22.99
CA ASP A 128 7.12 -6.26 -23.38
C ASP A 128 6.19 -6.80 -24.47
N SER A 129 5.16 -6.05 -24.87
CA SER A 129 4.31 -6.34 -26.04
C SER A 129 5.12 -6.54 -27.33
N SER A 130 6.31 -5.95 -27.42
CA SER A 130 7.24 -6.10 -28.55
C SER A 130 8.19 -7.31 -28.46
N ARG A 131 8.43 -7.84 -27.25
CA ARG A 131 9.38 -8.93 -26.99
C ARG A 131 8.71 -10.26 -26.73
N ARG A 132 7.48 -10.22 -26.23
CA ARG A 132 6.63 -11.38 -25.95
C ARG A 132 5.22 -11.09 -26.41
N GLU A 133 4.81 -11.80 -27.45
CA GLU A 133 3.44 -11.79 -27.93
C GLU A 133 2.50 -12.23 -26.79
N GLY A 134 1.48 -11.43 -26.52
CA GLY A 134 0.48 -11.72 -25.48
C GLY A 134 0.58 -10.93 -24.18
N ILE A 135 1.58 -10.04 -23.99
CA ILE A 135 1.55 -9.06 -22.88
C ILE A 135 0.94 -7.76 -23.37
N ARG A 136 -0.12 -7.29 -22.71
CA ARG A 136 -0.78 -6.02 -23.01
C ARG A 136 -1.02 -5.22 -21.72
N VAL A 137 -0.58 -3.96 -21.71
CA VAL A 137 -0.88 -3.01 -20.65
C VAL A 137 -1.71 -1.86 -21.22
N VAL A 138 -2.86 -1.59 -20.60
CA VAL A 138 -3.74 -0.46 -20.96
C VAL A 138 -3.92 0.40 -19.73
N THR A 139 -3.67 1.71 -19.84
CA THR A 139 -3.85 2.66 -18.73
C THR A 139 -4.84 3.74 -19.12
N GLU A 140 -5.97 3.76 -18.41
CA GLU A 140 -7.04 4.74 -18.51
C GLU A 140 -6.86 5.79 -17.40
N ARG A 141 -6.62 7.05 -17.78
CA ARG A 141 -6.43 8.16 -16.84
C ARG A 141 -7.73 8.95 -16.71
N GLY A 142 -8.32 8.96 -15.53
CA GLY A 142 -9.47 9.79 -15.18
C GLY A 142 -9.11 10.95 -14.25
N PRO A 143 -10.05 11.87 -13.97
CA PRO A 143 -9.80 13.07 -13.15
C PRO A 143 -9.45 12.76 -11.69
N ALA A 144 -10.09 11.77 -11.09
CA ALA A 144 -9.89 11.37 -9.69
C ALA A 144 -9.36 9.94 -9.51
N THR A 145 -9.46 9.13 -10.57
CA THR A 145 -9.11 7.71 -10.55
C THR A 145 -8.37 7.35 -11.83
N THR A 146 -7.28 6.62 -11.70
CA THR A 146 -6.56 6.02 -12.83
C THR A 146 -6.61 4.51 -12.71
N VAL A 147 -6.91 3.83 -13.82
CA VAL A 147 -7.02 2.37 -13.89
C VAL A 147 -6.02 1.85 -14.92
N SER A 148 -5.12 0.97 -14.49
CA SER A 148 -4.20 0.26 -15.37
C SER A 148 -4.53 -1.23 -15.37
N ARG A 149 -4.62 -1.84 -16.56
CA ARG A 149 -4.93 -3.26 -16.75
C ARG A 149 -3.77 -3.95 -17.43
N LEU A 150 -3.23 -4.98 -16.78
CA LEU A 150 -2.22 -5.87 -17.33
C LEU A 150 -2.88 -7.19 -17.74
N GLN A 151 -2.63 -7.60 -18.98
CA GLN A 151 -3.06 -8.88 -19.52
C GLN A 151 -1.85 -9.68 -19.99
N VAL A 152 -1.77 -10.95 -19.56
CA VAL A 152 -0.79 -11.93 -20.05
C VAL A 152 -1.57 -13.11 -20.61
N LEU A 153 -1.56 -13.24 -21.94
CA LEU A 153 -2.21 -14.35 -22.65
C LEU A 153 -1.40 -15.64 -22.50
N ASP A 154 -2.09 -16.78 -22.65
CA ASP A 154 -1.49 -18.14 -22.64
C ASP A 154 -0.53 -18.35 -21.46
N ALA A 155 -1.08 -18.21 -20.24
CA ALA A 155 -0.29 -18.25 -19.02
C ALA A 155 0.45 -19.59 -18.87
N ALA A 156 1.75 -19.52 -18.60
CA ALA A 156 2.60 -20.66 -18.33
C ALA A 156 3.14 -20.61 -16.90
N THR A 157 3.66 -21.73 -16.39
CA THR A 157 4.24 -21.79 -15.03
C THR A 157 5.31 -20.73 -14.76
N ARG A 158 6.08 -20.36 -15.80
CA ARG A 158 7.07 -19.26 -15.77
C ARG A 158 6.49 -17.86 -15.52
N ASP A 159 5.18 -17.70 -15.69
CA ASP A 159 4.47 -16.45 -15.43
C ASP A 159 3.99 -16.37 -13.97
N SER A 160 4.25 -17.40 -13.18
CA SER A 160 4.06 -17.30 -11.73
C SER A 160 5.08 -16.32 -11.15
N GLY A 161 4.71 -15.62 -10.09
CA GLY A 161 5.59 -14.67 -9.43
C GLY A 161 4.86 -13.46 -8.87
N ASN A 162 5.62 -12.50 -8.39
CA ASN A 162 5.09 -11.26 -7.84
C ASN A 162 4.85 -10.25 -8.96
N TYR A 163 3.61 -9.77 -9.09
CA TYR A 163 3.25 -8.67 -9.98
C TYR A 163 3.04 -7.41 -9.17
N SER A 164 3.77 -6.35 -9.51
CA SER A 164 3.70 -5.06 -8.79
C SER A 164 3.25 -3.95 -9.73
N CYS A 165 2.24 -3.18 -9.31
CA CYS A 165 1.79 -1.95 -9.95
C CYS A 165 2.36 -0.74 -9.21
N ILE A 166 3.15 0.08 -9.92
CA ILE A 166 3.92 1.19 -9.36
C ILE A 166 3.56 2.49 -10.09
N PRO A 167 2.67 3.33 -9.53
CA PRO A 167 2.37 4.68 -10.04
C PRO A 167 3.41 5.73 -9.63
N SER A 168 3.40 6.90 -10.29
CA SER A 168 4.42 7.95 -10.11
C SER A 168 4.44 8.69 -8.76
N TYR A 169 3.34 8.67 -7.99
CA TYR A 169 3.25 9.39 -6.71
C TYR A 169 2.37 8.66 -5.68
N ALA A 170 2.20 7.35 -5.84
CA ALA A 170 1.37 6.52 -4.98
C ALA A 170 2.14 5.29 -4.48
N ASP A 171 1.78 4.82 -3.28
CA ASP A 171 2.36 3.59 -2.72
C ASP A 171 2.04 2.41 -3.67
N PRO A 172 3.00 1.51 -3.97
CA PRO A 172 2.80 0.42 -4.91
C PRO A 172 1.85 -0.65 -4.36
N ALA A 173 1.22 -1.39 -5.26
CA ALA A 173 0.35 -2.53 -4.94
C ALA A 173 0.85 -3.81 -5.61
N ASN A 174 0.87 -4.91 -4.87
CA ASN A 174 1.48 -6.16 -5.28
C ASN A 174 0.49 -7.33 -5.19
N ILE A 175 0.64 -8.32 -6.07
CA ILE A 175 -0.12 -9.57 -6.07
C ILE A 175 0.78 -10.72 -6.51
N THR A 176 0.71 -11.85 -5.82
CA THR A 176 1.41 -13.08 -6.25
C THR A 176 0.50 -13.91 -7.14
N VAL A 177 0.94 -14.20 -8.35
CA VAL A 177 0.20 -15.07 -9.28
C VAL A 177 0.81 -16.47 -9.26
N HIS A 178 -0.03 -17.48 -9.16
CA HIS A 178 0.31 -18.89 -9.20
C HIS A 178 -0.35 -19.54 -10.41
N VAL A 179 0.45 -19.92 -11.40
CA VAL A 179 -0.02 -20.65 -12.57
C VAL A 179 0.08 -22.15 -12.32
N LEU A 180 -1.07 -22.82 -12.25
CA LEU A 180 -1.20 -24.24 -11.98
C LEU A 180 -1.18 -25.03 -13.28
N ASN A 181 -0.38 -26.09 -13.34
CA ASN A 181 -0.46 -27.06 -14.43
C ASN A 181 -1.81 -27.78 -14.35
N GLY A 182 -2.46 -27.98 -15.50
CA GLY A 182 -3.78 -28.58 -15.63
C GLY A 182 -3.91 -30.05 -15.19
N GLU A 183 -2.99 -30.56 -14.38
CA GLU A 183 -3.23 -31.79 -13.65
C GLU A 183 -4.30 -31.50 -12.60
N LYS A 184 -5.49 -32.10 -12.81
CA LYS A 184 -6.68 -31.94 -11.98
C LYS A 184 -6.29 -31.82 -10.50
N PRO A 185 -6.59 -30.70 -9.81
CA PRO A 185 -6.41 -30.68 -8.37
C PRO A 185 -7.26 -31.81 -7.82
N ALA A 186 -6.61 -32.80 -7.21
CA ALA A 186 -7.31 -33.84 -6.49
C ALA A 186 -8.28 -33.14 -5.55
N ALA A 187 -9.57 -33.42 -5.72
CA ALA A 187 -10.59 -32.93 -4.83
C ALA A 187 -10.12 -33.24 -3.40
N MET A 188 -9.89 -32.21 -2.58
CA MET A 188 -9.79 -32.38 -1.14
C MET A 188 -11.17 -32.81 -0.65
N GLN A 189 -11.46 -34.10 -0.80
CA GLN A 189 -12.51 -34.73 -0.03
C GLN A 189 -11.98 -34.83 1.40
N HIS A 190 -12.55 -34.04 2.32
CA HIS A 190 -12.71 -34.52 3.68
C HIS A 190 -13.71 -35.68 3.64
N GLY A 191 -13.23 -36.84 3.17
CA GLY A 191 -13.93 -38.11 3.20
C GLY A 191 -13.96 -38.63 4.63
N ARG A 192 -14.85 -38.09 5.46
CA ARG A 192 -15.16 -38.68 6.76
C ARG A 192 -16.29 -39.69 6.55
N GLN A 193 -15.94 -40.85 6.03
CA GLN A 193 -16.73 -42.08 6.20
C GLN A 193 -15.88 -43.09 6.97
N GLY A 194 -16.26 -43.27 8.23
CA GLY A 194 -15.78 -44.36 9.06
C GLY A 194 -16.99 -44.96 9.79
N ASN A 195 -17.69 -45.85 9.10
CA ASN A 195 -18.57 -46.89 9.64
C ASN A 195 -18.22 -48.13 8.79
N LEU A 196 -17.97 -49.33 9.27
CA LEU A 196 -18.14 -49.98 10.57
C LEU A 196 -17.16 -51.18 10.58
N ALA A 197 -16.89 -51.69 11.78
CA ALA A 197 -16.38 -53.03 12.06
C ALA A 197 -14.94 -53.32 11.62
N GLU A 198 -13.98 -53.08 12.52
CA GLU A 198 -13.09 -54.12 13.03
C GLU A 198 -12.12 -53.51 14.07
N ARG A 199 -11.88 -54.28 15.16
CA ARG A 199 -10.84 -54.11 16.20
C ARG A 199 -11.13 -53.18 17.39
N SER A 200 -11.63 -53.77 18.46
CA SER A 200 -10.92 -53.77 19.76
C SER A 200 -11.58 -54.76 20.74
N LEU A 201 -11.32 -56.05 20.58
CA LEU A 201 -11.63 -57.06 21.62
C LEU A 201 -10.66 -56.98 22.81
N SER A 202 -9.59 -56.20 22.70
CA SER A 202 -8.57 -55.99 23.73
C SER A 202 -9.03 -55.12 24.90
N SER A 203 -9.95 -54.17 24.68
CA SER A 203 -10.44 -53.28 25.74
C SER A 203 -11.45 -53.96 26.68
N LEU A 204 -12.24 -54.93 26.20
CA LEU A 204 -13.21 -55.66 27.04
C LEU A 204 -12.54 -56.64 28.02
N LEU A 205 -11.42 -57.27 27.62
CA LEU A 205 -10.63 -58.15 28.49
C LEU A 205 -9.95 -57.37 29.63
N LEU A 206 -9.48 -56.15 29.38
CA LEU A 206 -8.88 -55.30 30.42
C LEU A 206 -9.91 -54.85 31.46
N VAL A 207 -11.12 -54.48 31.02
CA VAL A 207 -12.20 -54.06 31.93
C VAL A 207 -12.68 -55.21 32.80
N SER A 208 -12.80 -56.43 32.25
CA SER A 208 -13.20 -57.60 33.04
C SER A 208 -12.16 -58.02 34.08
N VAL A 209 -10.86 -57.92 33.75
CA VAL A 209 -9.76 -58.18 34.71
C VAL A 209 -9.75 -57.14 35.83
N VAL A 210 -9.93 -55.84 35.52
CA VAL A 210 -9.98 -54.78 36.55
C VAL A 210 -11.18 -54.97 37.49
N LEU A 211 -12.36 -55.34 36.96
CA LEU A 211 -13.55 -55.61 37.79
C LEU A 211 -13.38 -56.85 38.68
N LEU A 212 -12.74 -57.91 38.18
CA LEU A 212 -12.40 -59.10 38.97
C LEU A 212 -11.41 -58.76 40.09
N LEU A 213 -10.36 -58.00 39.80
CA LEU A 213 -9.39 -57.55 40.80
C LEU A 213 -10.04 -56.67 41.88
N HIS A 214 -10.94 -55.76 41.49
CA HIS A 214 -11.68 -54.95 42.45
C HIS A 214 -12.57 -55.80 43.38
N ARG A 215 -13.25 -56.83 42.86
CA ARG A 215 -14.06 -57.74 43.69
C ARG A 215 -13.21 -58.56 44.65
N VAL A 216 -12.05 -59.06 44.23
CA VAL A 216 -11.12 -59.80 45.10
C VAL A 216 -10.60 -58.89 46.22
N PHE A 217 -10.26 -57.63 45.90
CA PHE A 217 -9.83 -56.66 46.92
C PHE A 217 -10.94 -56.36 47.93
N SER A 218 -12.18 -56.18 47.48
CA SER A 218 -13.32 -55.97 48.37
C SER A 218 -13.64 -57.18 49.26
N LEU A 219 -13.49 -58.41 48.75
CA LEU A 219 -13.64 -59.64 49.56
C LEU A 219 -12.55 -59.77 50.64
N SER A 220 -11.32 -59.34 50.34
CA SER A 220 -10.19 -59.38 51.26
C SER A 220 -10.32 -58.39 52.43
N VAL A 221 -11.04 -57.29 52.24
CA VAL A 221 -11.28 -56.26 53.26
C VAL A 221 -12.44 -56.63 54.20
N VAL A 222 -13.39 -57.45 53.76
CA VAL A 222 -14.56 -57.86 54.59
C VAL A 222 -14.24 -59.05 55.53
N HIS A 223 -13.12 -59.74 55.35
CA HIS A 223 -12.70 -60.90 56.16
C HIS A 223 -11.50 -60.63 57.08
N ARG A 224 -11.23 -59.37 57.45
CA ARG A 224 -10.27 -59.01 58.50
C ARG A 224 -10.92 -58.20 59.61
#